data_AF-A0A7U2R350-F1
#
_entry.id   AF-A0A7U2R350-F1
#
_cell.length_a   1.000
_cell.length_b   1.000
_cell.length_c   1.000
_cell.angle_alpha   90.00
_cell.angle_beta   90.00
_cell.angle_gamma   90.00
#
_symmetry.space_group_name_H-M   'P 1'
#
loop_
_entity.id
_entity.type
_entity.pdbx_description
1 polymer ?
#
loop_
_entity_poly.entity_id
_entity_poly.type
_entity_poly.pdbx_seq_one_letter_code
_entity_poly.pdbx_strand_id
1 'polypeptide(L)'
;MTPNPSSTNKAEASPTNVIVVGAGPVGLLTALRLAQSGIHVDVLEKEEKLNVTPRACSYYAAALHALQRAKVLDDVKKAGFTTHGLCWRSPLEDDGKGGKKFGDILASLPIVGNEGWDSGVVNLQQAKLTNLLYQKVLETGLVTVHLGAELVAIEQDSNSVTAIAIRGGGNQKHFQGSFLVGADGGRSTTRRLLGIRFKGHSWPERLVAMDVLLDDVEFDEKFPSSLFVDPVYYGLMSPLEEPRIGTESLWRYTVAVDPTDASTDNELVSENSIEELLLKAIPGPRPLPFKVLRASPYRVHQLCASTFNRGRCALAGDAAHLNNPMGAMGLTTGLIDSEALADALELIIHDGKPISILDTYSDERRRVFQTFVDPTSTQNKLRCASDTETAKEDWLIRLMAKMTNAPREMVARGTQPFFTTWRTDMKQAIGHS
;
A
#
# COMPACT_ATOMS: atom_id res chain seq x y z
N MET A 1 53.77 25.41 16.52
CA MET A 1 52.63 24.84 17.28
C MET A 1 51.35 25.32 16.62
N THR A 2 50.83 24.53 15.69
CA THR A 2 49.59 24.80 14.96
C THR A 2 48.40 24.30 15.80
N PRO A 3 47.36 25.11 16.01
CA PRO A 3 46.18 24.67 16.76
C PRO A 3 45.34 23.70 15.93
N ASN A 4 44.89 22.65 16.59
CA ASN A 4 44.07 21.56 16.04
C ASN A 4 42.64 22.06 15.76
N PRO A 5 42.04 21.83 14.58
CA PRO A 5 40.68 22.26 14.33
C PRO A 5 39.65 21.21 14.78
N SER A 6 38.74 21.70 15.61
CA SER A 6 37.31 21.35 15.71
C SER A 6 36.94 19.89 16.00
N SER A 7 36.63 19.66 17.27
CA SER A 7 35.64 18.70 17.73
C SER A 7 34.34 18.84 16.93
N THR A 8 33.99 17.80 16.17
CA THR A 8 32.65 17.62 15.62
C THR A 8 31.65 17.56 16.78
N ASN A 9 30.71 18.51 16.80
CA ASN A 9 29.57 18.50 17.70
C ASN A 9 28.75 17.23 17.43
N LYS A 10 29.03 16.15 18.16
CA LYS A 10 28.09 15.05 18.32
C LYS A 10 26.92 15.64 19.10
N ALA A 11 25.79 15.87 18.44
CA ALA A 11 24.55 16.16 19.14
C ALA A 11 24.29 14.99 20.11
N GLU A 12 24.24 15.27 21.41
CA GLU A 12 23.91 14.26 22.42
C GLU A 12 22.51 13.73 22.12
N ALA A 13 22.43 12.43 21.82
CA ALA A 13 21.17 11.76 21.54
C ALA A 13 20.26 11.83 22.77
N SER A 14 19.03 12.32 22.60
CA SER A 14 17.98 12.03 23.57
C SER A 14 17.73 10.51 23.55
N PRO A 15 17.68 9.83 24.71
CA PRO A 15 17.47 8.37 24.80
C PRO A 15 16.12 7.87 24.23
N THR A 16 15.29 8.75 23.67
CA THR A 16 13.94 8.48 23.16
C THR A 16 13.72 8.79 21.68
N ASN A 17 14.76 9.08 20.88
CA ASN A 17 14.57 9.41 19.45
C ASN A 17 14.45 8.16 18.56
N VAL A 18 13.54 8.17 17.59
CA VAL A 18 13.38 7.11 16.57
C VAL A 18 13.65 7.69 15.18
N ILE A 19 14.41 6.97 14.37
CA ILE A 19 14.67 7.35 12.97
C ILE A 19 13.71 6.56 12.07
N VAL A 20 12.99 7.24 11.18
CA VAL A 20 12.15 6.60 10.16
C VAL A 20 12.72 6.92 8.78
N VAL A 21 12.99 5.89 7.97
CA VAL A 21 13.55 6.05 6.63
C VAL A 21 12.44 5.84 5.61
N GLY A 22 12.13 6.89 4.85
CA GLY A 22 11.05 6.98 3.86
C GLY A 22 9.86 7.81 4.35
N ALA A 23 9.52 8.89 3.64
CA ALA A 23 8.33 9.72 3.88
C ALA A 23 7.14 9.28 3.01
N GLY A 24 7.02 7.98 2.74
CA GLY A 24 5.80 7.38 2.22
C GLY A 24 4.70 7.28 3.28
N PRO A 25 3.48 6.85 2.92
CA PRO A 25 2.36 6.76 3.85
C PRO A 25 2.65 5.87 5.06
N VAL A 26 3.38 4.76 4.88
CA VAL A 26 3.78 3.85 5.96
C VAL A 26 4.75 4.54 6.93
N GLY A 27 5.78 5.22 6.42
CA GLY A 27 6.75 5.93 7.26
C GLY A 27 6.11 7.09 8.01
N LEU A 28 5.30 7.91 7.34
CA LEU A 28 4.60 9.05 7.95
C LEU A 28 3.55 8.60 8.97
N LEU A 29 2.80 7.53 8.71
CA LEU A 29 1.86 6.98 9.69
C LEU A 29 2.59 6.44 10.92
N THR A 30 3.72 5.75 10.73
CA THR A 30 4.56 5.27 11.85
C THR A 30 5.07 6.45 12.69
N ALA A 31 5.62 7.48 12.03
CA ALA A 31 6.09 8.69 12.69
C ALA A 31 4.97 9.41 13.46
N LEU A 32 3.78 9.53 12.86
CA LEU A 32 2.62 10.14 13.51
C LEU A 32 2.22 9.39 14.77
N ARG A 33 2.14 8.05 14.71
CA ARG A 33 1.77 7.22 15.86
C ARG A 33 2.80 7.30 16.99
N LEU A 34 4.09 7.26 16.66
CA LEU A 34 5.16 7.44 17.65
C LEU A 34 5.11 8.83 18.30
N ALA A 35 4.94 9.89 17.51
CA ALA A 35 4.82 11.25 18.01
C ALA A 35 3.56 11.44 18.90
N GLN A 36 2.44 10.80 18.56
CA GLN A 36 1.24 10.80 19.41
C GLN A 36 1.46 10.13 20.77
N SER A 37 2.47 9.26 20.89
CA SER A 37 2.92 8.65 22.15
C SER A 37 4.03 9.45 22.84
N GLY A 38 4.43 10.61 22.30
CA GLY A 38 5.44 11.49 22.90
C GLY A 38 6.89 11.21 22.49
N ILE A 39 7.09 10.38 21.46
CA ILE A 39 8.42 9.99 20.96
C ILE A 39 8.87 10.99 19.88
N HIS A 40 10.10 11.50 19.98
CA HIS A 40 10.70 12.31 18.93
C HIS A 40 11.07 11.46 17.72
N VAL A 41 10.83 11.97 16.52
CA VAL A 41 11.08 11.23 15.28
C VAL A 41 11.82 12.08 14.26
N ASP A 42 12.91 11.55 13.71
CA ASP A 42 13.54 12.05 12.50
C ASP A 42 13.11 11.20 11.30
N VAL A 43 12.38 11.79 10.35
CA VAL A 43 12.02 11.12 9.09
C VAL A 43 13.03 11.51 8.01
N LEU A 44 13.69 10.53 7.40
CA LEU A 44 14.66 10.73 6.31
C LEU A 44 14.02 10.34 4.97
N GLU A 45 13.90 11.28 4.04
CA GLU A 45 13.36 11.04 2.70
C GLU A 45 14.39 11.47 1.66
N LYS A 46 14.69 10.57 0.72
CA LYS A 46 15.71 10.81 -0.30
C LYS A 46 15.28 11.86 -1.33
N GLU A 47 13.98 11.95 -1.62
CA GLU A 47 13.46 12.90 -2.59
C GLU A 47 13.36 14.30 -1.96
N GLU A 48 13.60 15.35 -2.76
CA GLU A 48 13.46 16.74 -2.29
C GLU A 48 12.00 17.18 -2.10
N LYS A 49 11.06 16.40 -2.64
CA LYS A 49 9.62 16.65 -2.60
C LYS A 49 8.89 15.34 -2.41
N LEU A 50 7.73 15.40 -1.75
CA LEU A 50 6.86 14.24 -1.61
C LEU A 50 6.35 13.76 -2.98
N ASN A 51 6.19 12.44 -3.10
CA ASN A 51 5.75 11.83 -4.34
C ASN A 51 4.28 12.18 -4.62
N VAL A 52 4.02 12.72 -5.81
CA VAL A 52 2.67 13.15 -6.25
C VAL A 52 1.92 12.07 -7.05
N THR A 53 2.52 10.90 -7.28
CA THR A 53 1.91 9.85 -8.10
C THR A 53 0.82 9.08 -7.34
N PRO A 54 -0.37 8.84 -7.94
CA PRO A 54 -1.52 8.26 -7.24
C PRO A 54 -1.45 6.74 -6.96
N ARG A 55 -0.25 6.14 -6.78
CA ARG A 55 0.02 4.68 -6.65
C ARG A 55 -1.10 3.81 -6.08
N ALA A 56 -1.30 3.73 -4.77
CA ALA A 56 -2.52 3.12 -4.21
C ALA A 56 -3.66 4.16 -4.16
N CYS A 57 -4.92 3.73 -4.16
CA CYS A 57 -6.06 4.63 -4.16
C CYS A 57 -7.21 4.22 -3.24
N SER A 58 -7.19 3.03 -2.67
CA SER A 58 -8.34 2.46 -1.95
C SER A 58 -7.88 1.75 -0.66
N TYR A 59 -8.58 2.01 0.44
CA TYR A 59 -8.29 1.49 1.77
C TYR A 59 -9.56 0.94 2.39
N TYR A 60 -9.47 -0.21 3.03
CA TYR A 60 -10.63 -0.86 3.62
C TYR A 60 -10.23 -1.78 4.78
N ALA A 61 -11.23 -2.25 5.51
CA ALA A 61 -11.09 -3.18 6.63
C ALA A 61 -10.01 -2.75 7.65
N ALA A 62 -9.03 -3.61 7.95
CA ALA A 62 -8.05 -3.37 9.01
C ALA A 62 -7.25 -2.05 8.83
N ALA A 63 -7.06 -1.56 7.60
CA ALA A 63 -6.42 -0.25 7.40
C ALA A 63 -7.25 0.92 7.92
N LEU A 64 -8.59 0.82 7.89
CA LEU A 64 -9.44 1.86 8.47
C LEU A 64 -9.23 1.95 9.98
N HIS A 65 -8.98 0.82 10.66
CA HIS A 65 -8.63 0.83 12.09
C HIS A 65 -7.30 1.53 12.36
N ALA A 66 -6.27 1.30 11.53
CA ALA A 66 -4.99 1.99 11.66
C ALA A 66 -5.15 3.52 11.49
N LEU A 67 -5.92 3.96 10.49
CA LEU A 67 -6.22 5.38 10.27
C LEU A 67 -7.08 5.98 11.38
N GLN A 68 -8.04 5.22 11.90
CA GLN A 68 -8.91 5.65 13.01
C GLN A 68 -8.10 5.82 14.30
N ARG A 69 -7.20 4.88 14.62
CA ARG A 69 -6.35 4.95 15.80
C ARG A 69 -5.33 6.10 15.72
N ALA A 70 -4.86 6.40 14.51
CA ALA A 70 -4.06 7.59 14.24
C ALA A 70 -4.88 8.91 14.25
N LYS A 71 -6.22 8.84 14.40
CA LYS A 71 -7.14 9.97 14.39
C LYS A 71 -7.11 10.79 13.08
N VAL A 72 -6.92 10.10 11.95
CA VAL A 72 -6.89 10.74 10.62
C VAL A 72 -7.97 10.19 9.67
N LEU A 73 -8.72 9.17 10.08
CA LEU A 73 -9.72 8.55 9.19
C LEU A 73 -10.79 9.55 8.70
N ASP A 74 -11.30 10.40 9.58
CA ASP A 74 -12.31 11.39 9.19
C ASP A 74 -11.77 12.41 8.18
N ASP A 75 -10.53 12.88 8.37
CA ASP A 75 -9.86 13.75 7.41
C ASP A 75 -9.63 13.05 6.07
N VAL A 76 -9.25 11.77 6.10
CA VAL A 76 -9.06 10.94 4.90
C VAL A 76 -10.37 10.73 4.14
N LYS A 77 -11.47 10.44 4.86
CA LYS A 77 -12.81 10.31 4.26
C LYS A 77 -13.28 11.62 3.66
N LYS A 78 -13.04 12.74 4.34
CA LYS A 78 -13.40 14.09 3.85
C LYS A 78 -12.59 14.52 2.62
N ALA A 79 -11.32 14.13 2.55
CA ALA A 79 -10.46 14.45 1.41
C ALA A 79 -10.67 13.52 0.21
N GLY A 80 -11.30 12.36 0.44
CA GLY A 80 -11.60 11.33 -0.55
C GLY A 80 -13.11 11.14 -0.73
N PHE A 81 -13.50 9.91 -1.02
CA PHE A 81 -14.90 9.49 -1.12
C PHE A 81 -15.03 8.01 -0.72
N THR A 82 -16.23 7.56 -0.40
CA THR A 82 -16.48 6.20 0.07
C THR A 82 -17.28 5.38 -0.94
N THR A 83 -16.93 4.12 -1.10
CA THR A 83 -17.65 3.14 -1.94
C THR A 83 -17.93 1.87 -1.14
N HIS A 84 -18.71 0.93 -1.69
CA HIS A 84 -19.20 -0.22 -0.91
C HIS A 84 -18.30 -1.45 -1.00
N GLY A 85 -17.33 -1.48 -1.93
CA GLY A 85 -16.51 -2.66 -2.17
C GLY A 85 -15.93 -2.69 -3.58
N LEU A 86 -15.62 -3.90 -4.03
CA LEU A 86 -15.14 -4.18 -5.38
C LEU A 86 -15.92 -5.34 -5.99
N CYS A 87 -15.84 -5.53 -7.30
CA CYS A 87 -16.47 -6.67 -7.98
C CYS A 87 -15.52 -7.36 -8.96
N TRP A 88 -15.84 -8.61 -9.31
CA TRP A 88 -15.24 -9.33 -10.43
C TRP A 88 -16.20 -9.28 -11.61
N ARG A 89 -15.67 -8.98 -12.79
CA ARG A 89 -16.44 -8.88 -14.04
C ARG A 89 -15.85 -9.74 -15.14
N SER A 90 -16.71 -10.28 -16.00
CA SER A 90 -16.28 -10.91 -17.24
C SER A 90 -15.71 -9.87 -18.23
N PRO A 91 -15.01 -10.31 -19.30
CA PRO A 91 -14.48 -9.41 -20.32
C PRO A 91 -15.56 -8.53 -20.97
N LEU A 92 -15.11 -7.47 -21.63
CA LEU A 92 -16.00 -6.61 -22.40
C LEU A 92 -16.74 -7.40 -23.49
N GLU A 93 -18.01 -7.04 -23.69
CA GLU A 93 -18.87 -7.61 -24.71
C GLU A 93 -19.12 -6.61 -25.83
N ASP A 94 -19.52 -7.11 -27.00
CA ASP A 94 -20.04 -6.24 -28.05
C ASP A 94 -21.39 -5.62 -27.65
N ASP A 95 -21.58 -4.34 -27.93
CA ASP A 95 -22.84 -3.64 -27.64
C ASP A 95 -23.86 -3.75 -28.79
N GLY A 96 -23.50 -4.40 -29.90
CA GLY A 96 -24.32 -4.53 -31.11
C GLY A 96 -24.39 -3.27 -31.97
N LYS A 97 -23.64 -2.22 -31.62
CA LYS A 97 -23.60 -0.91 -32.28
C LYS A 97 -22.18 -0.51 -32.71
N GLY A 98 -21.23 -1.44 -32.64
CA GLY A 98 -19.82 -1.23 -32.96
C GLY A 98 -18.98 -0.72 -31.80
N GLY A 99 -19.55 -0.63 -30.59
CA GLY A 99 -18.85 -0.30 -29.35
C GLY A 99 -18.61 -1.53 -28.46
N LYS A 100 -18.26 -1.28 -27.21
CA LYS A 100 -18.14 -2.28 -26.15
C LYS A 100 -18.97 -1.89 -24.95
N LYS A 101 -19.46 -2.88 -24.20
CA LYS A 101 -20.10 -2.71 -22.89
C LYS A 101 -19.39 -3.60 -21.88
N PHE A 102 -19.60 -3.35 -20.59
CA PHE A 102 -19.11 -4.27 -19.58
C PHE A 102 -19.76 -5.64 -19.73
N GLY A 103 -18.96 -6.68 -19.48
CA GLY A 103 -19.49 -8.00 -19.18
C GLY A 103 -20.16 -8.05 -17.80
N ASP A 104 -20.83 -9.17 -17.55
CA ASP A 104 -21.55 -9.45 -16.31
C ASP A 104 -20.68 -9.32 -15.06
N ILE A 105 -21.27 -8.84 -13.97
CA ILE A 105 -20.69 -8.99 -12.63
C ILE A 105 -20.80 -10.46 -12.23
N LEU A 106 -19.64 -11.11 -12.08
CA LEU A 106 -19.56 -12.49 -11.62
C LEU A 106 -19.82 -12.60 -10.11
N ALA A 107 -19.27 -11.65 -9.35
CA ALA A 107 -19.47 -11.53 -7.92
C ALA A 107 -19.08 -10.13 -7.42
N SER A 108 -19.62 -9.71 -6.27
CA SER A 108 -19.19 -8.50 -5.57
C SER A 108 -18.65 -8.86 -4.19
N LEU A 109 -17.60 -8.15 -3.75
CA LEU A 109 -17.08 -8.17 -2.39
C LEU A 109 -17.54 -6.87 -1.68
N PRO A 110 -18.75 -6.84 -1.11
CA PRO A 110 -19.17 -5.76 -0.24
C PRO A 110 -18.33 -5.76 1.04
N ILE A 111 -17.70 -4.64 1.35
CA ILE A 111 -16.92 -4.47 2.58
C ILE A 111 -17.81 -3.89 3.67
N VAL A 112 -18.12 -4.70 4.67
CA VAL A 112 -18.98 -4.30 5.79
C VAL A 112 -18.24 -4.50 7.10
N GLY A 113 -18.15 -3.43 7.87
CA GLY A 113 -17.58 -3.42 9.23
C GLY A 113 -18.65 -3.47 10.32
N ASN A 114 -18.21 -3.49 11.58
CA ASN A 114 -19.06 -3.70 12.76
C ASN A 114 -19.72 -2.42 13.29
N GLU A 115 -19.05 -1.27 13.12
CA GLU A 115 -19.41 -0.02 13.80
C GLU A 115 -19.78 1.11 12.83
N GLY A 116 -19.87 0.80 11.53
CA GLY A 116 -20.29 1.72 10.47
C GLY A 116 -19.17 2.63 9.98
N TRP A 117 -18.33 3.17 10.89
CA TRP A 117 -17.15 3.94 10.49
C TRP A 117 -16.12 3.09 9.74
N ASP A 118 -16.09 1.80 10.01
CA ASP A 118 -15.22 0.79 9.39
C ASP A 118 -15.86 0.11 8.17
N SER A 119 -17.06 0.55 7.75
CA SER A 119 -17.75 -0.01 6.58
C SER A 119 -17.33 0.67 5.28
N GLY A 120 -17.28 -0.12 4.21
CA GLY A 120 -16.94 0.33 2.86
C GLY A 120 -15.45 0.41 2.57
N VAL A 121 -15.16 1.03 1.45
CA VAL A 121 -13.81 1.31 0.93
C VAL A 121 -13.66 2.82 0.85
N VAL A 122 -12.65 3.36 1.52
CA VAL A 122 -12.27 4.77 1.43
C VAL A 122 -11.32 4.94 0.27
N ASN A 123 -11.69 5.76 -0.71
CA ASN A 123 -10.90 6.06 -1.88
C ASN A 123 -10.22 7.42 -1.72
N LEU A 124 -8.89 7.40 -1.62
CA LEU A 124 -8.06 8.59 -1.62
C LEU A 124 -6.71 8.23 -2.24
N GLN A 125 -6.30 8.96 -3.28
CA GLN A 125 -5.00 8.76 -3.92
C GLN A 125 -3.86 8.78 -2.90
N GLN A 126 -2.91 7.86 -3.02
CA GLN A 126 -1.79 7.72 -2.10
C GLN A 126 -1.00 9.03 -1.91
N ALA A 127 -0.83 9.82 -2.97
CA ALA A 127 -0.20 11.13 -2.89
C ALA A 127 -0.96 12.09 -1.95
N LYS A 128 -2.30 12.12 -2.04
CA LYS A 128 -3.15 12.92 -1.16
C LYS A 128 -3.11 12.43 0.28
N LEU A 129 -3.15 11.10 0.51
CA LEU A 129 -2.96 10.51 1.84
C LEU A 129 -1.58 10.87 2.42
N THR A 130 -0.52 10.78 1.62
CA THR A 130 0.85 11.10 2.02
C THR A 130 0.96 12.57 2.44
N ASN A 131 0.41 13.49 1.64
CA ASN A 131 0.39 14.92 1.99
C ASN A 131 -0.41 15.19 3.26
N LEU A 132 -1.57 14.53 3.43
CA LEU A 132 -2.38 14.66 4.64
C LEU A 132 -1.59 14.20 5.88
N LEU A 133 -0.99 13.01 5.83
CA LEU A 133 -0.16 12.49 6.92
C LEU A 133 1.07 13.38 7.18
N TYR A 134 1.67 13.94 6.12
CA TYR A 134 2.78 14.89 6.25
C TYR A 134 2.38 16.13 7.06
N GLN A 135 1.22 16.73 6.78
CA GLN A 135 0.74 17.86 7.60
C GLN A 135 0.50 17.43 9.05
N LYS A 136 -0.15 16.27 9.26
CA LYS A 136 -0.43 15.74 10.60
C LYS A 136 0.83 15.45 11.41
N VAL A 137 1.91 14.96 10.80
CA VAL A 137 3.18 14.76 11.55
C VAL A 137 3.80 16.08 11.95
N LEU A 138 3.75 17.12 11.10
CA LEU A 138 4.30 18.44 11.43
C LEU A 138 3.50 19.12 12.56
N GLU A 139 2.17 18.97 12.57
CA GLU A 139 1.29 19.48 13.62
C GLU A 139 1.65 18.94 15.03
N THR A 140 2.30 17.78 15.12
CA THR A 140 2.71 17.22 16.42
C THR A 140 3.82 18.00 17.11
N GLY A 141 4.66 18.73 16.35
CA GLY A 141 5.87 19.37 16.87
C GLY A 141 6.98 18.42 17.32
N LEU A 142 6.80 17.09 17.22
CA LEU A 142 7.75 16.07 17.65
C LEU A 142 8.45 15.35 16.48
N VAL A 143 7.99 15.59 15.25
CA VAL A 143 8.56 15.00 14.04
C VAL A 143 9.31 16.04 13.23
N THR A 144 10.56 15.75 12.87
CA THR A 144 11.33 16.52 11.89
C THR A 144 11.48 15.71 10.61
N VAL A 145 11.02 16.25 9.48
CA VAL A 145 11.18 15.59 8.17
C VAL A 145 12.34 16.20 7.39
N HIS A 146 13.33 15.37 7.06
CA HIS A 146 14.52 15.73 6.31
C HIS A 146 14.35 15.26 4.85
N LEU A 147 13.78 16.11 4.00
CA LEU A 147 13.73 15.90 2.55
C LEU A 147 15.14 16.03 1.93
N GLY A 148 15.38 15.30 0.84
CA GLY A 148 16.69 15.22 0.18
C GLY A 148 17.78 14.50 0.98
N ALA A 149 17.40 13.71 1.99
CA ALA A 149 18.31 12.93 2.85
C ALA A 149 18.26 11.44 2.48
N GLU A 150 19.21 11.00 1.66
CA GLU A 150 19.30 9.61 1.20
C GLU A 150 20.13 8.77 2.19
N LEU A 151 19.50 7.77 2.82
CA LEU A 151 20.22 6.79 3.65
C LEU A 151 21.23 6.00 2.81
N VAL A 152 22.48 5.94 3.29
CA VAL A 152 23.56 5.18 2.63
C VAL A 152 24.25 4.17 3.54
N ALA A 153 24.18 4.33 4.86
CA ALA A 153 24.73 3.36 5.81
C ALA A 153 23.96 3.36 7.13
N ILE A 154 24.00 2.20 7.82
CA ILE A 154 23.44 2.00 9.15
C ILE A 154 24.53 1.38 10.03
N GLU A 155 24.77 2.00 11.17
CA GLU A 155 25.63 1.48 12.23
C GLU A 155 24.78 1.31 13.49
N GLN A 156 24.93 0.21 14.22
CA GLN A 156 24.17 -0.03 15.45
C GLN A 156 24.97 -0.84 16.46
N ASP A 157 24.66 -0.62 17.72
CA ASP A 157 25.19 -1.38 18.86
C ASP A 157 24.06 -1.79 19.82
N SER A 158 24.40 -2.26 21.01
CA SER A 158 23.41 -2.68 22.01
C SER A 158 22.54 -1.55 22.53
N ASN A 159 22.90 -0.28 22.32
CA ASN A 159 22.28 0.89 22.94
C ASN A 159 21.66 1.86 21.93
N SER A 160 22.21 1.98 20.72
CA SER A 160 21.77 2.97 19.74
C SER A 160 21.91 2.50 18.29
N VAL A 161 21.31 3.27 17.38
CA VAL A 161 21.48 3.16 15.93
C VAL A 161 21.83 4.54 15.37
N THR A 162 22.73 4.55 14.39
CA THR A 162 23.13 5.71 13.61
C THR A 162 22.80 5.47 12.14
N ALA A 163 21.93 6.33 11.58
CA ALA A 163 21.71 6.43 10.16
C ALA A 163 22.66 7.47 9.55
N ILE A 164 23.42 7.06 8.54
CA ILE A 164 24.26 7.96 7.76
C ILE A 164 23.53 8.25 6.46
N ALA A 165 23.20 9.53 6.23
CA ALA A 165 22.50 9.98 5.04
C ALA A 165 23.30 11.02 4.27
N ILE A 166 23.21 11.00 2.95
CA ILE A 166 23.76 12.03 2.07
C ILE A 166 22.71 13.12 1.87
N ARG A 167 23.12 14.39 1.98
CA ARG A 167 22.26 15.56 1.79
C ARG A 167 23.00 16.67 1.04
N GLY A 168 22.28 17.43 0.20
CA GLY A 168 22.73 18.69 -0.41
C GLY A 168 24.17 18.70 -0.95
N GLY A 169 24.36 18.25 -2.20
CA GLY A 169 25.66 18.29 -2.87
C GLY A 169 26.66 17.20 -2.43
N GLY A 170 26.21 16.17 -1.70
CA GLY A 170 27.03 14.99 -1.37
C GLY A 170 27.51 14.90 0.09
N ASN A 171 27.15 15.86 0.94
CA ASN A 171 27.61 15.88 2.34
C ASN A 171 26.93 14.78 3.16
N GLN A 172 27.72 14.02 3.93
CA GLN A 172 27.20 13.03 4.87
C GLN A 172 26.73 13.70 6.15
N LYS A 173 25.56 13.29 6.64
CA LYS A 173 25.00 13.68 7.92
C LYS A 173 24.65 12.43 8.72
N HIS A 174 24.94 12.46 10.01
CA HIS A 174 24.68 11.37 10.94
C HIS A 174 23.45 11.71 11.77
N PHE A 175 22.53 10.77 11.86
CA PHE A 175 21.32 10.85 12.68
C PHE A 175 21.39 9.70 13.68
N GLN A 176 21.35 10.03 14.98
CA GLN A 176 21.41 9.03 16.05
C GLN A 176 20.04 8.88 16.71
N GLY A 177 19.66 7.65 16.99
CA GLY A 177 18.41 7.30 17.68
C GLY A 177 18.52 5.98 18.43
N SER A 178 17.48 5.65 19.19
CA SER A 178 17.36 4.40 19.93
C SER A 178 16.90 3.25 19.04
N PHE A 179 16.14 3.56 17.98
CA PHE A 179 15.62 2.62 16.98
C PHE A 179 15.54 3.25 15.58
N LEU A 180 15.52 2.39 14.57
CA LEU A 180 15.36 2.77 13.16
C LEU A 180 14.25 1.95 12.50
N VAL A 181 13.35 2.61 11.77
CA VAL A 181 12.30 1.99 10.97
C VAL A 181 12.56 2.22 9.49
N GLY A 182 12.75 1.14 8.73
CA GLY A 182 12.79 1.17 7.28
C GLY A 182 11.39 1.07 6.67
N ALA A 183 10.89 2.18 6.15
CA ALA A 183 9.64 2.30 5.41
C ALA A 183 9.88 2.85 3.98
N ASP A 184 11.05 2.54 3.42
CA ASP A 184 11.64 3.11 2.19
C ASP A 184 11.32 2.30 0.91
N GLY A 185 10.21 1.54 0.93
CA GLY A 185 9.61 0.96 -0.26
C GLY A 185 10.24 -0.35 -0.77
N GLY A 186 9.76 -0.85 -1.91
CA GLY A 186 10.14 -2.17 -2.44
C GLY A 186 11.63 -2.35 -2.74
N ARG A 187 12.33 -1.26 -3.05
CA ARG A 187 13.78 -1.20 -3.27
C ARG A 187 14.57 -0.75 -2.02
N SER A 188 13.99 -0.93 -0.84
CA SER A 188 14.51 -0.49 0.47
C SER A 188 16.02 -0.63 0.59
N THR A 189 16.67 0.51 0.80
CA THR A 189 18.09 0.58 1.17
C THR A 189 18.27 0.08 2.59
N THR A 190 17.35 0.39 3.50
CA THR A 190 17.35 -0.10 4.89
C THR A 190 17.47 -1.63 4.93
N ARG A 191 16.57 -2.35 4.23
CA ARG A 191 16.56 -3.81 4.16
C ARG A 191 17.90 -4.37 3.67
N ARG A 192 18.47 -3.77 2.62
CA ARG A 192 19.74 -4.22 2.02
C ARG A 192 20.92 -3.99 2.95
N LEU A 193 21.02 -2.82 3.58
CA LEU A 193 22.09 -2.48 4.53
C LEU A 193 22.04 -3.38 5.77
N LEU A 194 20.85 -3.76 6.21
CA LEU A 194 20.68 -4.74 7.28
C LEU A 194 20.99 -6.17 6.83
N GLY A 195 21.20 -6.44 5.54
CA GLY A 195 21.46 -7.78 5.02
C GLY A 195 20.25 -8.71 5.15
N ILE A 196 19.04 -8.16 5.10
CA ILE A 196 17.78 -8.92 5.17
C ILE A 196 17.35 -9.28 3.74
N ARG A 197 17.17 -10.57 3.46
CA ARG A 197 16.77 -11.04 2.13
C ARG A 197 15.26 -11.16 2.00
N PHE A 198 14.76 -10.92 0.79
CA PHE A 198 13.41 -11.33 0.39
C PHE A 198 13.39 -12.82 0.02
N LYS A 199 12.26 -13.47 0.31
CA LYS A 199 11.90 -14.82 -0.12
C LYS A 199 10.53 -14.79 -0.81
N GLY A 200 10.35 -15.62 -1.82
CA GLY A 200 9.11 -15.72 -2.59
C GLY A 200 9.37 -15.71 -4.09
N HIS A 201 8.44 -15.20 -4.89
CA HIS A 201 8.53 -15.22 -6.34
C HIS A 201 8.06 -13.90 -6.98
N SER A 202 8.34 -13.75 -8.26
CA SER A 202 7.75 -12.71 -9.11
C SER A 202 6.90 -13.38 -10.18
N TRP A 203 5.79 -12.76 -10.53
CA TRP A 203 4.96 -13.25 -11.62
C TRP A 203 5.63 -12.98 -12.97
N PRO A 204 5.44 -13.87 -13.98
CA PRO A 204 6.09 -13.71 -15.27
C PRO A 204 5.55 -12.49 -16.03
N GLU A 205 4.26 -12.20 -15.92
CA GLU A 205 3.62 -11.05 -16.54
C GLU A 205 3.99 -9.71 -15.91
N ARG A 206 3.90 -8.66 -16.72
CA ARG A 206 3.90 -7.26 -16.26
C ARG A 206 2.47 -6.74 -16.21
N LEU A 207 2.24 -5.73 -15.40
CA LEU A 207 1.02 -4.94 -15.44
C LEU A 207 1.37 -3.53 -15.93
N VAL A 208 0.48 -2.91 -16.71
CA VAL A 208 0.58 -1.50 -17.11
C VAL A 208 -0.52 -0.74 -16.38
N ALA A 209 -0.14 0.12 -15.43
CA ALA A 209 -1.06 1.04 -14.77
C ALA A 209 -1.16 2.33 -15.58
N MET A 210 -2.38 2.68 -15.99
CA MET A 210 -2.73 3.80 -16.83
C MET A 210 -3.73 4.67 -16.08
N ASP A 211 -3.39 5.94 -15.88
CA ASP A 211 -4.30 6.94 -15.36
C ASP A 211 -4.90 7.69 -16.55
N VAL A 212 -6.22 7.57 -16.73
CA VAL A 212 -6.95 8.03 -17.90
C VAL A 212 -8.12 8.90 -17.48
N LEU A 213 -8.24 10.06 -18.12
CA LEU A 213 -9.45 10.87 -18.12
C LEU A 213 -10.39 10.32 -19.19
N LEU A 214 -11.63 10.12 -18.79
CA LEU A 214 -12.66 9.53 -19.62
C LEU A 214 -13.96 10.32 -19.45
N ASP A 215 -14.62 10.58 -20.57
CA ASP A 215 -15.92 11.24 -20.63
C ASP A 215 -17.04 10.21 -20.46
N ASP A 216 -17.98 10.49 -19.55
CA ASP A 216 -19.23 9.73 -19.37
C ASP A 216 -19.03 8.20 -19.31
N VAL A 217 -18.07 7.78 -18.49
CA VAL A 217 -17.79 6.36 -18.28
C VAL A 217 -18.99 5.69 -17.63
N GLU A 218 -19.47 4.60 -18.23
CA GLU A 218 -20.35 3.66 -17.55
C GLU A 218 -19.57 3.03 -16.39
N PHE A 219 -20.18 2.93 -15.20
CA PHE A 219 -19.64 2.19 -14.05
C PHE A 219 -20.77 1.72 -13.12
N ASP A 220 -20.45 0.77 -12.25
CA ASP A 220 -21.38 0.36 -11.18
C ASP A 220 -21.28 1.33 -10.00
N GLU A 221 -22.35 2.07 -9.71
CA GLU A 221 -22.36 3.07 -8.63
C GLU A 221 -22.06 2.47 -7.24
N LYS A 222 -22.43 1.21 -7.01
CA LYS A 222 -22.21 0.53 -5.73
C LYS A 222 -20.77 0.02 -5.65
N PHE A 223 -20.26 -0.55 -6.74
CA PHE A 223 -18.95 -1.18 -6.87
C PHE A 223 -18.15 -0.61 -8.06
N PRO A 224 -17.73 0.67 -8.03
CA PRO A 224 -17.07 1.31 -9.17
C PRO A 224 -15.67 0.73 -9.43
N SER A 225 -15.08 0.06 -8.44
CA SER A 225 -13.84 -0.69 -8.62
C SER A 225 -14.13 -2.11 -9.10
N SER A 226 -13.63 -2.46 -10.28
CA SER A 226 -13.83 -3.78 -10.89
C SER A 226 -12.50 -4.47 -11.12
N LEU A 227 -12.45 -5.77 -10.86
CA LEU A 227 -11.40 -6.68 -11.27
C LEU A 227 -11.87 -7.39 -12.55
N PHE A 228 -11.09 -7.29 -13.61
CA PHE A 228 -11.40 -7.91 -14.89
C PHE A 228 -10.90 -9.35 -14.89
N VAL A 229 -11.76 -10.28 -15.28
CA VAL A 229 -11.43 -11.69 -15.49
C VAL A 229 -11.11 -11.91 -16.95
N ASP A 230 -9.86 -12.25 -17.26
CA ASP A 230 -9.40 -12.61 -18.60
C ASP A 230 -8.11 -13.46 -18.49
N PRO A 231 -7.90 -14.51 -19.30
CA PRO A 231 -6.72 -15.36 -19.19
C PRO A 231 -5.39 -14.62 -19.44
N VAL A 232 -5.41 -13.49 -20.15
CA VAL A 232 -4.21 -12.72 -20.53
C VAL A 232 -4.28 -11.29 -20.03
N TYR A 233 -5.36 -10.57 -20.35
CA TYR A 233 -5.52 -9.13 -20.15
C TYR A 233 -6.34 -8.78 -18.91
N TYR A 234 -6.28 -9.65 -17.89
CA TYR A 234 -6.93 -9.37 -16.62
C TYR A 234 -6.39 -8.09 -16.00
N GLY A 235 -7.14 -7.53 -15.06
CA GLY A 235 -6.76 -6.23 -14.53
C GLY A 235 -7.69 -5.71 -13.47
N LEU A 236 -7.58 -4.41 -13.24
CA LEU A 236 -8.52 -3.67 -12.42
C LEU A 236 -8.81 -2.29 -13.03
N MET A 237 -10.01 -1.79 -12.76
CA MET A 237 -10.34 -0.37 -12.81
C MET A 237 -10.68 0.15 -11.42
N SER A 238 -10.31 1.38 -11.15
CA SER A 238 -10.74 2.10 -9.94
C SER A 238 -10.83 3.59 -10.22
N PRO A 239 -11.85 4.29 -9.72
CA PRO A 239 -11.88 5.74 -9.78
C PRO A 239 -10.77 6.33 -8.90
N LEU A 240 -10.11 7.40 -9.37
CA LEU A 240 -9.09 8.14 -8.61
C LEU A 240 -9.67 9.43 -7.99
N GLU A 241 -10.89 9.79 -8.35
CA GLU A 241 -11.72 10.84 -7.77
C GLU A 241 -13.18 10.39 -7.79
N GLU A 242 -14.06 11.08 -7.07
CA GLU A 242 -15.47 10.68 -7.00
C GLU A 242 -16.10 10.74 -8.40
N PRO A 243 -16.47 9.59 -9.00
CA PRO A 243 -16.96 9.57 -10.36
C PRO A 243 -18.38 10.14 -10.41
N ARG A 244 -18.66 10.97 -11.41
CA ARG A 244 -19.96 11.60 -11.64
C ARG A 244 -20.44 11.29 -13.05
N ILE A 245 -21.62 10.66 -13.14
CA ILE A 245 -22.27 10.31 -14.41
C ILE A 245 -22.43 11.57 -15.27
N GLY A 246 -22.17 11.47 -16.57
CA GLY A 246 -22.26 12.59 -17.50
C GLY A 246 -21.11 13.59 -17.43
N THR A 247 -20.03 13.30 -16.70
CA THR A 247 -18.87 14.20 -16.57
C THR A 247 -17.55 13.47 -16.80
N GLU A 248 -16.53 14.22 -17.22
CA GLU A 248 -15.15 13.72 -17.26
C GLU A 248 -14.71 13.31 -15.85
N SER A 249 -14.12 12.12 -15.71
CA SER A 249 -13.59 11.63 -14.44
C SER A 249 -12.27 10.90 -14.63
N LEU A 250 -11.40 10.98 -13.61
CA LEU A 250 -10.09 10.33 -13.60
C LEU A 250 -10.17 8.89 -13.07
N TRP A 251 -9.72 7.95 -13.89
CA TRP A 251 -9.70 6.52 -13.58
C TRP A 251 -8.30 5.94 -13.66
N ARG A 252 -8.05 4.91 -12.86
CA ARG A 252 -6.93 3.99 -13.07
C ARG A 252 -7.42 2.72 -13.72
N TYR A 253 -6.81 2.36 -14.84
CA TYR A 253 -6.85 1.02 -15.40
C TYR A 253 -5.48 0.37 -15.23
N THR A 254 -5.44 -0.84 -14.70
CA THR A 254 -4.22 -1.64 -14.66
C THR A 254 -4.51 -2.92 -15.40
N VAL A 255 -3.78 -3.17 -16.48
CA VAL A 255 -4.03 -4.31 -17.38
C VAL A 255 -2.76 -5.17 -17.45
N ALA A 256 -2.93 -6.48 -17.36
CA ALA A 256 -1.86 -7.43 -17.56
C ALA A 256 -1.45 -7.51 -19.03
N VAL A 257 -0.17 -7.74 -19.26
CA VAL A 257 0.37 -8.02 -20.59
C VAL A 257 0.67 -9.51 -20.69
N ASP A 258 0.62 -10.03 -21.91
CA ASP A 258 0.99 -11.43 -22.16
C ASP A 258 2.40 -11.71 -21.61
N PRO A 259 2.59 -12.79 -20.81
CA PRO A 259 3.90 -13.11 -20.24
C PRO A 259 4.98 -13.44 -21.31
N THR A 260 4.57 -13.74 -22.54
CA THR A 260 5.46 -13.96 -23.69
C THR A 260 5.79 -12.67 -24.45
N ASP A 261 5.16 -11.55 -24.10
CA ASP A 261 5.43 -10.24 -24.68
C ASP A 261 6.88 -9.80 -24.38
N ALA A 262 7.66 -9.65 -25.45
CA ALA A 262 9.08 -9.31 -25.40
C ALA A 262 9.35 -7.80 -25.46
N SER A 263 8.31 -6.96 -25.48
CA SER A 263 8.44 -5.50 -25.55
C SER A 263 9.16 -4.98 -24.33
N THR A 264 9.99 -3.95 -24.50
CA THR A 264 10.59 -3.18 -23.42
C THR A 264 9.52 -2.40 -22.65
N ASP A 265 9.86 -1.95 -21.44
CA ASP A 265 8.96 -1.11 -20.64
C ASP A 265 8.59 0.20 -21.37
N ASN A 266 9.47 0.75 -22.22
CA ASN A 266 9.17 1.94 -23.03
C ASN A 266 8.20 1.66 -24.18
N GLU A 267 8.29 0.48 -24.80
CA GLU A 267 7.37 0.07 -25.87
C GLU A 267 5.96 -0.20 -25.33
N LEU A 268 5.85 -0.78 -24.12
CA LEU A 268 4.57 -1.01 -23.43
C LEU A 268 3.83 0.28 -23.05
N VAL A 269 4.51 1.42 -23.05
CA VAL A 269 3.90 2.74 -22.81
C VAL A 269 3.90 3.64 -24.05
N SER A 270 4.11 3.05 -25.22
CA SER A 270 3.82 3.73 -26.48
C SER A 270 2.32 3.99 -26.61
N GLU A 271 1.96 5.02 -27.38
CA GLU A 271 0.56 5.41 -27.61
C GLU A 271 -0.28 4.24 -28.13
N ASN A 272 0.24 3.50 -29.13
CA ASN A 272 -0.43 2.33 -29.71
C ASN A 272 -0.62 1.21 -28.68
N SER A 273 0.42 0.88 -27.89
CA SER A 273 0.32 -0.18 -26.87
C SER A 273 -0.69 0.20 -25.78
N ILE A 274 -0.71 1.46 -25.37
CA ILE A 274 -1.67 1.96 -24.37
C ILE A 274 -3.08 1.89 -24.94
N GLU A 275 -3.30 2.39 -26.16
CA GLU A 275 -4.60 2.31 -26.82
C GLU A 275 -5.09 0.86 -26.91
N GLU A 276 -4.25 -0.07 -27.36
CA GLU A 276 -4.60 -1.49 -27.45
C GLU A 276 -5.00 -2.11 -26.11
N LEU A 277 -4.35 -1.73 -25.00
CA LEU A 277 -4.70 -2.22 -23.66
C LEU A 277 -6.00 -1.58 -23.15
N LEU A 278 -6.18 -0.28 -23.35
CA LEU A 278 -7.39 0.44 -22.95
C LEU A 278 -8.62 -0.07 -23.71
N LEU A 279 -8.49 -0.35 -25.02
CA LEU A 279 -9.59 -0.89 -25.82
C LEU A 279 -10.08 -2.28 -25.36
N LYS A 280 -9.24 -3.02 -24.61
CA LYS A 280 -9.60 -4.31 -24.00
C LYS A 280 -10.31 -4.16 -22.64
N ALA A 281 -10.14 -3.03 -21.97
CA ALA A 281 -10.58 -2.84 -20.58
C ALA A 281 -11.69 -1.80 -20.39
N ILE A 282 -11.80 -0.81 -21.29
CA ILE A 282 -12.76 0.29 -21.19
C ILE A 282 -13.98 0.04 -22.09
N PRO A 283 -15.21 0.05 -21.56
CA PRO A 283 -16.42 0.02 -22.39
C PRO A 283 -16.60 1.35 -23.17
N GLY A 284 -17.66 1.47 -23.96
CA GLY A 284 -17.98 2.66 -24.74
C GLY A 284 -17.73 2.52 -26.24
N PRO A 285 -17.84 3.63 -26.99
CA PRO A 285 -17.79 3.62 -28.45
C PRO A 285 -16.39 3.26 -28.99
N ARG A 286 -16.33 2.98 -30.29
CA ARG A 286 -15.08 2.81 -31.04
C ARG A 286 -15.09 3.75 -32.26
N PRO A 287 -14.09 4.64 -32.44
CA PRO A 287 -12.91 4.83 -31.58
C PRO A 287 -13.28 5.33 -30.17
N LEU A 288 -12.48 4.93 -29.18
CA LEU A 288 -12.72 5.26 -27.77
C LEU A 288 -12.14 6.65 -27.46
N PRO A 289 -12.94 7.62 -27.00
CA PRO A 289 -12.40 8.90 -26.53
C PRO A 289 -11.75 8.71 -25.15
N PHE A 290 -10.45 8.99 -25.04
CA PHE A 290 -9.74 8.98 -23.78
C PHE A 290 -8.56 9.95 -23.81
N LYS A 291 -8.11 10.37 -22.63
CA LYS A 291 -6.85 11.11 -22.46
C LYS A 291 -5.99 10.44 -21.40
N VAL A 292 -4.84 9.92 -21.83
CA VAL A 292 -3.87 9.30 -20.92
C VAL A 292 -3.06 10.40 -20.23
N LEU A 293 -3.10 10.43 -18.90
CA LEU A 293 -2.25 11.33 -18.10
C LEU A 293 -0.92 10.67 -17.75
N ARG A 294 -0.92 9.36 -17.57
CA ARG A 294 0.25 8.59 -17.17
C ARG A 294 0.08 7.12 -17.51
N ALA A 295 1.16 6.46 -17.91
CA ALA A 295 1.26 5.01 -17.97
C ALA A 295 2.57 4.55 -17.31
N SER A 296 2.54 3.42 -16.60
CA SER A 296 3.72 2.85 -15.97
C SER A 296 3.63 1.32 -15.98
N PRO A 297 4.57 0.62 -16.64
CA PRO A 297 4.69 -0.82 -16.52
C PRO A 297 5.37 -1.14 -15.19
N TYR A 298 5.02 -2.29 -14.60
CA TYR A 298 5.71 -2.82 -13.44
C TYR A 298 5.55 -4.33 -13.35
N ARG A 299 6.53 -4.95 -12.68
CA ARG A 299 6.47 -6.36 -12.32
C ARG A 299 5.75 -6.54 -11.00
N VAL A 300 5.11 -7.69 -10.89
CA VAL A 300 4.31 -8.07 -9.74
C VAL A 300 5.07 -9.11 -8.92
N HIS A 301 4.98 -8.99 -7.61
CA HIS A 301 5.78 -9.78 -6.68
C HIS A 301 4.88 -10.46 -5.64
N GLN A 302 5.38 -11.56 -5.09
CA GLN A 302 4.97 -12.14 -3.81
C GLN A 302 6.23 -12.41 -3.01
N LEU A 303 6.70 -11.38 -2.31
CA LEU A 303 7.99 -11.38 -1.61
C LEU A 303 7.79 -11.00 -0.16
N CYS A 304 8.41 -11.73 0.76
CA CYS A 304 8.41 -11.44 2.18
C CYS A 304 9.84 -11.41 2.70
N ALA A 305 10.18 -10.45 3.55
CA ALA A 305 11.47 -10.38 4.20
C ALA A 305 11.65 -11.59 5.13
N SER A 306 12.87 -12.13 5.15
CA SER A 306 13.24 -13.25 6.00
C SER A 306 13.05 -12.99 7.50
N THR A 307 13.12 -11.72 7.89
CA THR A 307 12.71 -11.16 9.18
C THR A 307 12.32 -9.69 8.95
N PHE A 308 11.42 -9.12 9.75
CA PHE A 308 11.09 -7.70 9.71
C PHE A 308 11.92 -6.87 10.69
N ASN A 309 12.83 -7.49 11.46
CA ASN A 309 13.75 -6.76 12.35
C ASN A 309 15.16 -7.35 12.35
N ARG A 310 16.14 -6.51 12.72
CA ARG A 310 17.51 -6.94 13.02
C ARG A 310 18.16 -5.94 13.97
N GLY A 311 18.38 -6.38 15.21
CA GLY A 311 18.87 -5.52 16.28
C GLY A 311 17.86 -4.42 16.60
N ARG A 312 18.30 -3.16 16.56
CA ARG A 312 17.49 -1.96 16.81
C ARG A 312 16.77 -1.43 15.57
N CYS A 313 16.80 -2.18 14.48
CA CYS A 313 16.18 -1.80 13.22
C CYS A 313 14.98 -2.70 12.88
N ALA A 314 13.90 -2.10 12.38
CA ALA A 314 12.71 -2.80 11.90
C ALA A 314 12.32 -2.35 10.48
N LEU A 315 11.54 -3.14 9.76
CA LEU A 315 11.03 -2.90 8.40
C LEU A 315 9.50 -2.89 8.43
N ALA A 316 8.87 -2.01 7.64
CA ALA A 316 7.42 -1.95 7.50
C ALA A 316 6.99 -1.70 6.03
N GLY A 317 5.80 -2.20 5.66
CA GLY A 317 5.24 -2.03 4.32
C GLY A 317 6.11 -2.67 3.23
N ASP A 318 6.21 -2.01 2.06
CA ASP A 318 6.95 -2.49 0.90
C ASP A 318 8.44 -2.80 1.18
N ALA A 319 9.02 -2.21 2.23
CA ALA A 319 10.38 -2.56 2.66
C ALA A 319 10.47 -3.99 3.22
N ALA A 320 9.38 -4.48 3.81
CA ALA A 320 9.25 -5.76 4.49
C ALA A 320 8.52 -6.84 3.66
N HIS A 321 7.60 -6.47 2.78
CA HIS A 321 6.89 -7.41 1.91
C HIS A 321 6.28 -6.75 0.68
N LEU A 322 6.06 -7.51 -0.39
CA LEU A 322 5.46 -7.07 -1.65
C LEU A 322 4.46 -8.11 -2.11
N ASN A 323 3.27 -7.67 -2.52
CA ASN A 323 2.24 -8.54 -3.08
C ASN A 323 1.64 -7.96 -4.36
N ASN A 324 0.89 -8.80 -5.08
CA ASN A 324 0.17 -8.35 -6.26
C ASN A 324 -1.00 -7.41 -5.89
N PRO A 325 -1.38 -6.48 -6.79
CA PRO A 325 -2.37 -5.46 -6.48
C PRO A 325 -3.82 -5.97 -6.47
N MET A 326 -4.09 -7.22 -6.87
CA MET A 326 -5.45 -7.74 -6.97
C MET A 326 -6.05 -7.93 -5.57
N GLY A 327 -6.97 -7.03 -5.23
CA GLY A 327 -7.56 -6.92 -3.89
C GLY A 327 -7.02 -5.77 -3.04
N ALA A 328 -6.17 -4.86 -3.56
CA ALA A 328 -5.74 -3.63 -2.88
C ALA A 328 -5.15 -3.86 -1.46
N MET A 329 -4.28 -4.87 -1.31
CA MET A 329 -3.75 -5.30 0.00
C MET A 329 -2.35 -4.77 0.32
N GLY A 330 -1.61 -4.24 -0.66
CA GLY A 330 -0.22 -3.79 -0.44
C GLY A 330 -0.12 -2.68 0.59
N LEU A 331 -0.59 -1.47 0.24
CA LEU A 331 -0.56 -0.35 1.18
C LEU A 331 -1.45 -0.61 2.41
N THR A 332 -2.61 -1.26 2.24
CA THR A 332 -3.50 -1.64 3.35
C THR A 332 -2.75 -2.43 4.43
N THR A 333 -1.93 -3.41 4.04
CA THR A 333 -1.07 -4.18 4.96
C THR A 333 0.08 -3.33 5.51
N GLY A 334 0.67 -2.45 4.71
CA GLY A 334 1.71 -1.54 5.19
C GLY A 334 1.22 -0.59 6.29
N LEU A 335 -0.02 -0.08 6.23
CA LEU A 335 -0.57 0.82 7.25
C LEU A 335 -0.76 0.13 8.61
N ILE A 336 -1.12 -1.16 8.61
CA ILE A 336 -1.25 -1.95 9.84
C ILE A 336 0.11 -2.44 10.36
N ASP A 337 1.14 -2.57 9.50
CA ASP A 337 2.52 -2.73 9.98
C ASP A 337 2.98 -1.50 10.77
N SER A 338 2.63 -0.29 10.32
CA SER A 338 2.91 0.96 11.03
C SER A 338 2.26 0.98 12.42
N GLU A 339 1.00 0.57 12.52
CA GLU A 339 0.29 0.50 13.81
C GLU A 339 1.01 -0.47 14.76
N ALA A 340 1.26 -1.70 14.31
CA ALA A 340 1.88 -2.72 15.15
C ALA A 340 3.32 -2.35 15.54
N LEU A 341 4.10 -1.76 14.63
CA LEU A 341 5.47 -1.36 14.94
C LEU A 341 5.52 -0.18 15.92
N ALA A 342 4.62 0.79 15.78
CA ALA A 342 4.53 1.90 16.74
C ALA A 342 4.17 1.39 18.14
N ASP A 343 3.22 0.44 18.25
CA ASP A 343 2.87 -0.18 19.53
C ASP A 343 4.05 -0.96 20.13
N ALA A 344 4.79 -1.70 19.32
CA ALA A 344 5.99 -2.42 19.75
C ALA A 344 7.05 -1.48 20.32
N LEU A 345 7.31 -0.36 19.63
CA LEU A 345 8.29 0.64 20.07
C LEU A 345 7.82 1.41 21.30
N GLU A 346 6.53 1.73 21.43
CA GLU A 346 5.94 2.33 22.63
C GLU A 346 6.15 1.43 23.85
N LEU A 347 5.86 0.13 23.72
CA LEU A 347 6.08 -0.86 24.78
C LEU A 347 7.55 -0.92 25.23
N ILE A 348 8.49 -0.84 24.28
CA ILE A 348 9.93 -0.89 24.60
C ILE A 348 10.40 0.42 25.26
N ILE A 349 10.04 1.56 24.67
CA ILE A 349 10.58 2.88 25.07
C ILE A 349 9.93 3.40 26.35
N HIS A 350 8.60 3.27 26.50
CA HIS A 350 7.88 3.81 27.64
C HIS A 350 7.61 2.79 28.74
N ASP A 351 7.29 1.54 28.37
CA ASP A 351 6.91 0.52 29.35
C ASP A 351 8.10 -0.36 29.80
N GLY A 352 9.32 -0.03 29.34
CA GLY A 352 10.55 -0.72 29.72
C GLY A 352 10.60 -2.19 29.31
N LYS A 353 9.81 -2.58 28.30
CA LYS A 353 9.77 -3.95 27.81
C LYS A 353 11.04 -4.31 27.03
N PRO A 354 11.43 -5.60 26.98
CA PRO A 354 12.64 -6.01 26.29
C PRO A 354 12.55 -5.77 24.77
N ILE A 355 13.70 -5.52 24.15
CA ILE A 355 13.83 -5.32 22.69
C ILE A 355 13.33 -6.51 21.86
N SER A 356 13.27 -7.72 22.45
CA SER A 356 12.73 -8.93 21.81
C SER A 356 11.26 -8.80 21.39
N ILE A 357 10.52 -7.78 21.86
CA ILE A 357 9.20 -7.46 21.30
C ILE A 357 9.27 -7.18 19.79
N LEU A 358 10.41 -6.70 19.27
CA LEU A 358 10.59 -6.56 17.82
C LEU A 358 10.59 -7.91 17.08
N ASP A 359 11.00 -9.00 17.75
CA ASP A 359 10.89 -10.36 17.20
C ASP A 359 9.42 -10.77 17.15
N THR A 360 8.63 -10.50 18.20
CA THR A 360 7.18 -10.73 18.19
C THR A 360 6.48 -9.94 17.10
N TYR A 361 6.84 -8.66 16.90
CA TYR A 361 6.35 -7.85 15.79
C TYR A 361 6.68 -8.52 14.45
N SER A 362 7.94 -8.93 14.28
CA SER A 362 8.40 -9.57 13.05
C SER A 362 7.63 -10.86 12.77
N ASP A 363 7.45 -11.72 13.76
CA ASP A 363 6.76 -12.99 13.61
C ASP A 363 5.28 -12.81 13.32
N GLU A 364 4.58 -11.93 14.05
CA GLU A 364 3.15 -11.70 13.82
C GLU A 364 2.87 -11.07 12.46
N ARG A 365 3.64 -10.06 12.05
CA ARG A 365 3.42 -9.41 10.74
C ARG A 365 3.80 -10.32 9.58
N ARG A 366 4.84 -11.13 9.73
CA ARG A 366 5.19 -12.17 8.75
C ARG A 366 4.13 -13.27 8.68
N ARG A 367 3.61 -13.72 9.82
CA ARG A 367 2.50 -14.68 9.88
C ARG A 367 1.29 -14.15 9.12
N VAL A 368 0.88 -12.90 9.38
CA VAL A 368 -0.22 -12.26 8.64
C VAL A 368 0.05 -12.24 7.13
N PHE A 369 1.26 -11.88 6.70
CA PHE A 369 1.60 -11.91 5.28
C PHE A 369 1.45 -13.33 4.70
N GLN A 370 2.06 -14.32 5.35
CA GLN A 370 2.16 -15.69 4.85
C GLN A 370 0.84 -16.47 4.90
N THR A 371 -0.01 -16.21 5.90
CA THR A 371 -1.25 -16.96 6.11
C THR A 371 -2.48 -16.23 5.59
N PHE A 372 -2.37 -14.92 5.31
CA PHE A 372 -3.49 -14.12 4.82
C PHE A 372 -3.15 -13.40 3.51
N VAL A 373 -2.19 -12.47 3.52
CA VAL A 373 -2.01 -11.50 2.43
C VAL A 373 -1.56 -12.19 1.13
N ASP A 374 -0.51 -13.01 1.20
CA ASP A 374 0.00 -13.74 0.05
C ASP A 374 -1.03 -14.74 -0.50
N PRO A 375 -1.62 -15.65 0.30
CA PRO A 375 -2.66 -16.55 -0.21
C PRO A 375 -3.86 -15.83 -0.82
N THR A 376 -4.37 -14.78 -0.17
CA THR A 376 -5.55 -14.05 -0.65
C THR A 376 -5.26 -13.29 -1.93
N SER A 377 -4.12 -12.58 -1.99
CA SER A 377 -3.75 -11.80 -3.18
C SER A 377 -3.44 -12.75 -4.34
N THR A 378 -2.71 -13.84 -4.09
CA THR A 378 -2.41 -14.86 -5.09
C THR A 378 -3.69 -15.44 -5.67
N GLN A 379 -4.65 -15.83 -4.84
CA GLN A 379 -5.91 -16.39 -5.33
C GLN A 379 -6.78 -15.36 -6.06
N ASN A 380 -6.80 -14.10 -5.62
CA ASN A 380 -7.46 -13.04 -6.38
C ASN A 380 -6.85 -12.87 -7.76
N LYS A 381 -5.52 -12.86 -7.86
CA LYS A 381 -4.84 -12.82 -9.16
C LYS A 381 -5.21 -14.02 -10.03
N LEU A 382 -5.22 -15.23 -9.48
CA LEU A 382 -5.54 -16.45 -10.24
C LEU A 382 -6.99 -16.46 -10.73
N ARG A 383 -7.94 -15.93 -9.94
CA ARG A 383 -9.33 -15.71 -10.39
C ARG A 383 -9.44 -14.69 -11.52
N CYS A 384 -8.64 -13.63 -11.46
CA CYS A 384 -8.62 -12.63 -12.53
C CYS A 384 -7.98 -13.21 -13.80
N ALA A 385 -6.85 -13.93 -13.65
CA ALA A 385 -6.09 -14.54 -14.73
C ALA A 385 -6.66 -15.90 -15.19
N SER A 386 -7.98 -16.06 -15.20
CA SER A 386 -8.67 -17.26 -15.70
C SER A 386 -9.68 -16.87 -16.78
N ASP A 387 -10.24 -17.87 -17.47
CA ASP A 387 -11.45 -17.63 -18.24
C ASP A 387 -12.67 -17.45 -17.31
N THR A 388 -13.74 -16.91 -17.89
CA THR A 388 -14.97 -16.57 -17.15
C THR A 388 -15.69 -17.80 -16.61
N GLU A 389 -15.69 -18.93 -17.31
CA GLU A 389 -16.40 -20.13 -16.87
C GLU A 389 -15.66 -20.78 -15.69
N THR A 390 -14.34 -20.89 -15.77
CA THR A 390 -13.51 -21.34 -14.65
C THR A 390 -13.65 -20.41 -13.43
N ALA A 391 -13.69 -19.08 -13.63
CA ALA A 391 -13.90 -18.14 -12.54
C ALA A 391 -15.25 -18.32 -11.83
N LYS A 392 -16.33 -18.64 -12.58
CA LYS A 392 -17.66 -18.90 -12.02
C LYS A 392 -17.71 -20.19 -11.18
N GLU A 393 -16.80 -21.14 -11.40
CA GLU A 393 -16.71 -22.37 -10.60
C GLU A 393 -15.98 -22.17 -9.26
N ASP A 394 -15.12 -21.15 -9.15
CA ASP A 394 -14.40 -20.82 -7.93
C ASP A 394 -15.36 -20.61 -6.74
N TRP A 395 -15.03 -21.24 -5.62
CA TRP A 395 -15.92 -21.28 -4.46
C TRP A 395 -16.14 -19.89 -3.85
N LEU A 396 -15.14 -18.99 -3.89
CA LEU A 396 -15.27 -17.65 -3.34
C LEU A 396 -16.14 -16.80 -4.25
N ILE A 397 -15.96 -16.89 -5.58
CA ILE A 397 -16.84 -16.23 -6.55
C ILE A 397 -18.30 -16.67 -6.33
N ARG A 398 -18.56 -17.99 -6.24
CA ARG A 398 -19.92 -18.50 -5.97
C ARG A 398 -20.48 -18.06 -4.62
N LEU A 399 -19.64 -17.99 -3.59
CA LEU A 399 -20.05 -17.51 -2.27
C LEU A 399 -20.40 -16.01 -2.33
N MET A 400 -19.52 -15.20 -2.92
CA MET A 400 -19.67 -13.74 -3.00
C MET A 400 -20.84 -13.34 -3.91
N ALA A 401 -21.10 -14.07 -5.00
CA ALA A 401 -22.28 -13.88 -5.85
C ALA A 401 -23.59 -14.01 -5.05
N LYS A 402 -23.64 -14.96 -4.10
CA LYS A 402 -24.78 -15.09 -3.17
C LYS A 402 -24.83 -13.96 -2.14
N MET A 403 -23.66 -13.44 -1.74
CA MET A 403 -23.53 -12.37 -0.76
C MET A 403 -23.88 -10.98 -1.30
N THR A 404 -23.80 -10.74 -2.62
CA THR A 404 -24.07 -9.43 -3.25
C THR A 404 -25.42 -8.83 -2.82
N ASN A 405 -26.43 -9.69 -2.60
CA ASN A 405 -27.78 -9.33 -2.17
C ASN A 405 -28.17 -9.90 -0.80
N ALA A 406 -27.20 -10.43 -0.04
CA ALA A 406 -27.47 -11.01 1.27
C ALA A 406 -27.71 -9.92 2.35
N PRO A 407 -28.39 -10.25 3.45
CA PRO A 407 -28.51 -9.35 4.59
C PRO A 407 -27.15 -8.91 5.11
N ARG A 408 -27.04 -7.64 5.55
CA ARG A 408 -25.80 -7.01 6.02
C ARG A 408 -25.02 -7.86 7.03
N GLU A 409 -25.72 -8.50 7.97
CA GLU A 409 -25.08 -9.36 8.99
C GLU A 409 -24.37 -10.58 8.41
N MET A 410 -24.94 -11.18 7.36
CA MET A 410 -24.35 -12.33 6.69
C MET A 410 -23.10 -11.92 5.91
N VAL A 411 -23.15 -10.77 5.25
CA VAL A 411 -22.00 -10.14 4.60
C VAL A 411 -20.89 -9.85 5.62
N ALA A 412 -21.23 -9.20 6.74
CA ALA A 412 -20.28 -8.86 7.79
C ALA A 412 -19.54 -10.09 8.34
N ARG A 413 -20.25 -11.20 8.55
CA ARG A 413 -19.62 -12.49 8.94
C ARG A 413 -18.68 -13.01 7.86
N GLY A 414 -19.08 -12.93 6.59
CA GLY A 414 -18.25 -13.36 5.45
C GLY A 414 -16.98 -12.52 5.26
N THR A 415 -17.03 -11.22 5.59
CA THR A 415 -15.88 -10.31 5.46
C THR A 415 -15.10 -10.10 6.74
N GLN A 416 -15.55 -10.64 7.87
CA GLN A 416 -14.90 -10.50 9.18
C GLN A 416 -13.39 -10.81 9.19
N PRO A 417 -12.87 -11.81 8.45
CA PRO A 417 -11.43 -12.08 8.41
C PRO A 417 -10.59 -10.90 7.89
N PHE A 418 -11.13 -10.06 7.00
CA PHE A 418 -10.46 -8.85 6.50
C PHE A 418 -10.23 -7.80 7.59
N PHE A 419 -11.04 -7.82 8.65
CA PHE A 419 -10.98 -6.88 9.77
C PHE A 419 -10.14 -7.42 10.93
N THR A 420 -10.27 -8.72 11.20
CA THR A 420 -9.78 -9.32 12.45
C THR A 420 -8.48 -10.11 12.27
N THR A 421 -8.34 -10.84 11.17
CA THR A 421 -7.18 -11.73 10.98
C THR A 421 -5.90 -10.97 10.60
N TRP A 422 -6.05 -9.75 10.07
CA TRP A 422 -4.93 -8.95 9.55
C TRP A 422 -4.27 -8.13 10.62
N ARG A 423 -5.03 -7.69 11.63
CA ARG A 423 -4.55 -6.74 12.62
C ARG A 423 -3.74 -7.46 13.67
N THR A 424 -2.65 -6.83 14.10
CA THR A 424 -1.81 -7.33 15.18
C THR A 424 -1.97 -6.41 16.38
N ASP A 425 -2.58 -6.91 17.45
CA ASP A 425 -2.55 -6.23 18.75
C ASP A 425 -1.28 -6.64 19.48
N MET A 426 -0.29 -5.75 19.52
CA MET A 426 0.99 -6.05 20.16
C MET A 426 0.87 -6.28 21.67
N LYS A 427 -0.09 -5.65 22.35
CA LYS A 427 -0.29 -5.84 23.81
C LYS A 427 -0.84 -7.23 24.09
N GLN A 428 -1.72 -7.75 23.22
CA GLN A 428 -2.20 -9.12 23.32
C GLN A 428 -1.12 -10.14 22.91
N ALA A 429 -0.36 -9.85 21.86
CA ALA A 429 0.67 -10.74 21.33
C ALA A 429 1.76 -11.05 22.36
N ILE A 430 2.21 -10.03 23.12
CA ILE A 430 3.21 -10.22 24.18
C ILE A 430 2.68 -10.96 25.42
N GLY A 431 1.35 -11.01 25.60
CA GLY A 431 0.73 -11.73 26.72
C GLY A 431 0.72 -13.25 26.53
N HIS A 432 0.97 -13.72 25.31
CA HIS A 432 1.01 -15.15 24.96
C HIS A 432 2.43 -15.68 24.73
N SER A 433 3.43 -14.80 24.77
CA SER A 433 4.85 -15.11 24.50
C SER A 433 5.66 -15.38 25.77
#